data_AF-A0A7S2KA67-F1
#
_entry.id   AF-A0A7S2KA67-F1
#
_cell.length_a   1.000
_cell.length_b   1.000
_cell.length_c   1.000
_cell.angle_alpha   90.00
_cell.angle_beta   90.00
_cell.angle_gamma   90.00
#
_symmetry.space_group_name_H-M   'P 1'
#
loop_
_entity.id
_entity.type
_entity.pdbx_description
1 polymer ?
#
loop_
_entity_poly.entity_id
_entity_poly.type
_entity_poly.pdbx_seq_one_letter_code
_entity_poly.pdbx_strand_id
1 'polypeptide(L)'
;SSLKLHATILDYEEGWGDLVHAMVHSTQTILERSTPTLSCDWGGKCDITQSIFHPSNAACSLLLDSTNLWVCQYCVAENAQKLQESNFIFFRELFQHAQPGTLFVLSEVHPRLWPEFYELLQDENCNLEEVGFNKRGRQMLLRKSSSDVITTSQSTKNSPALSEKDRKLLEKFIELRKFHERKIDAGWQRQEPKIRGAKD
;
A
#
# COMPACT_ATOMS: atom_id res chain seq x y z
N SER A 1 18.21 26.11 -4.78
CA SER A 1 17.57 25.33 -5.87
C SER A 1 16.12 25.14 -5.49
N SER A 2 15.16 25.29 -6.42
CA SER A 2 13.77 24.90 -6.15
C SER A 2 13.66 23.37 -6.20
N LEU A 3 13.03 22.77 -5.20
CA LEU A 3 12.82 21.34 -5.14
C LEU A 3 11.81 20.95 -6.24
N LYS A 4 12.20 20.06 -7.15
CA LYS A 4 11.29 19.49 -8.14
C LYS A 4 10.70 18.21 -7.58
N LEU A 5 9.38 18.09 -7.57
CA LEU A 5 8.67 16.89 -7.17
C LEU A 5 8.28 16.11 -8.43
N HIS A 6 8.71 14.86 -8.50
CA HIS A 6 8.33 13.93 -9.55
C HIS A 6 7.47 12.82 -8.96
N ALA A 7 6.37 12.50 -9.64
CA ALA A 7 5.50 11.39 -9.27
C ALA A 7 5.41 10.39 -10.44
N THR A 8 5.45 9.10 -10.12
CA THR A 8 5.14 8.04 -11.09
C THR A 8 3.90 7.31 -10.61
N ILE A 9 2.89 7.20 -11.48
CA ILE A 9 1.63 6.50 -11.20
C ILE A 9 1.70 5.10 -11.80
N LEU A 10 1.47 4.09 -10.96
CA LEU A 10 1.42 2.69 -11.33
C LEU A 10 0.00 2.16 -11.12
N ASP A 11 -0.47 1.35 -12.06
CA ASP A 11 -1.80 0.75 -12.04
C ASP A 11 -1.74 -0.65 -11.42
N TYR A 12 -2.32 -0.80 -10.23
CA TYR A 12 -2.26 -2.05 -9.47
C TYR A 12 -3.17 -3.16 -9.99
N GLU A 13 -4.08 -2.83 -10.91
CA GLU A 13 -5.04 -3.77 -11.47
C GLU A 13 -5.03 -3.69 -13.00
N GLU A 14 -5.02 -4.83 -13.67
CA GLU A 14 -5.14 -4.86 -15.13
C GLU A 14 -6.57 -4.49 -15.52
N GLY A 15 -6.79 -3.22 -15.91
CA GLY A 15 -8.12 -2.80 -16.35
C GLY A 15 -8.31 -1.31 -16.60
N TRP A 16 -7.38 -0.44 -16.14
CA TRP A 16 -7.55 1.01 -16.26
C TRP A 16 -6.82 1.63 -17.44
N GLY A 17 -6.22 0.85 -18.34
CA GLY A 17 -5.37 1.35 -19.44
C GLY A 17 -5.99 2.48 -20.28
N ASP A 18 -7.26 2.35 -20.67
CA ASP A 18 -7.97 3.40 -21.44
C ASP A 18 -8.19 4.68 -20.61
N LEU A 19 -8.44 4.53 -19.31
CA LEU A 19 -8.60 5.65 -18.38
C LEU A 19 -7.25 6.31 -18.05
N VAL A 20 -6.17 5.53 -17.98
CA VAL A 20 -4.80 6.02 -17.81
C VAL A 20 -4.44 6.98 -18.93
N HIS A 21 -4.72 6.66 -20.19
CA HIS A 21 -4.43 7.58 -21.32
C HIS A 21 -5.19 8.92 -21.22
N ALA A 22 -6.48 8.89 -20.88
CA ALA A 22 -7.26 10.12 -20.68
C ALA A 22 -6.77 10.94 -19.47
N MET A 23 -6.34 10.25 -18.41
CA MET A 23 -5.77 10.87 -17.22
C MET A 23 -4.40 11.50 -17.49
N VAL A 24 -3.52 10.87 -18.29
CA VAL A 24 -2.20 11.42 -18.66
C VAL A 24 -2.35 12.83 -19.21
N HIS A 25 -3.17 13.01 -20.24
CA HIS A 25 -3.34 14.29 -20.91
C HIS A 25 -3.94 15.35 -19.97
N SER A 26 -4.93 14.95 -19.17
CA SER A 26 -5.60 15.84 -18.22
C SER A 26 -4.66 16.29 -17.09
N THR A 27 -3.90 15.34 -16.54
CA THR A 27 -2.91 15.60 -15.48
C THR A 27 -1.79 16.51 -15.98
N GLN A 28 -1.17 16.21 -17.13
CA GLN A 28 -0.10 17.03 -17.70
C GLN A 28 -0.57 18.46 -17.97
N THR A 29 -1.75 18.64 -18.58
CA THR A 29 -2.32 19.96 -18.88
C THR A 29 -2.50 20.82 -17.62
N ILE A 30 -2.93 20.22 -16.50
CA ILE A 30 -3.13 20.94 -15.24
C ILE A 30 -1.77 21.29 -14.61
N LEU A 31 -0.82 20.35 -14.61
CA LEU A 31 0.48 20.51 -13.97
C LEU A 31 1.35 21.55 -14.68
N GLU A 32 1.44 21.50 -16.00
CA GLU A 32 2.20 22.46 -16.81
C GLU A 32 1.71 23.90 -16.63
N ARG A 33 0.39 24.08 -16.44
CA ARG A 33 -0.21 25.40 -16.22
C ARG A 33 -0.03 25.94 -14.81
N SER A 34 0.09 25.06 -13.82
CA SER A 34 -0.11 25.44 -12.42
C SER A 34 1.15 25.32 -11.57
N THR A 35 2.10 24.46 -11.94
CA THR A 35 3.24 24.13 -11.05
C THR A 35 4.44 23.59 -11.84
N PRO A 36 5.37 24.44 -12.35
CA PRO A 36 6.51 23.99 -13.15
C PRO A 36 7.54 23.15 -12.36
N THR A 37 7.38 23.07 -11.03
CA THR A 37 8.19 22.23 -10.15
C THR A 37 7.60 20.84 -9.94
N LEU A 38 6.46 20.51 -10.55
CA LEU A 38 5.81 19.21 -10.40
C LEU A 38 5.69 18.51 -11.76
N SER A 39 6.15 17.27 -11.84
CA SER A 39 5.97 16.40 -13.00
C SER A 39 5.36 15.07 -12.61
N CYS A 40 4.66 14.45 -13.55
CA CYS A 40 3.94 13.20 -13.34
C CYS A 40 4.06 12.30 -14.57
N ASP A 41 4.55 11.09 -14.36
CA ASP A 41 4.63 10.04 -15.38
C ASP A 41 3.71 8.87 -15.04
N TRP A 42 3.22 8.19 -16.06
CA TRP A 42 2.40 6.99 -15.90
C TRP A 42 3.25 5.77 -16.25
N GLY A 43 3.67 5.02 -15.23
CA GLY A 43 4.57 3.87 -15.36
C GLY A 43 3.87 2.59 -15.81
N GLY A 44 2.55 2.61 -15.94
CA GLY A 44 1.76 1.48 -16.44
C GLY A 44 1.43 0.44 -15.37
N LYS A 45 1.28 -0.82 -15.80
CA LYS A 45 0.85 -1.95 -14.98
C LYS A 45 1.83 -2.25 -13.83
N CYS A 46 1.29 -2.66 -12.68
CA CYS A 46 2.02 -3.09 -11.50
C CYS A 46 1.16 -4.06 -10.65
N ASP A 47 1.14 -5.33 -11.00
CA ASP A 47 0.39 -6.37 -10.27
C ASP A 47 0.95 -6.62 -8.86
N ILE A 48 0.26 -6.10 -7.84
CA ILE A 48 0.63 -6.23 -6.42
C ILE A 48 0.47 -7.65 -5.86
N THR A 49 -0.06 -8.59 -6.64
CA THR A 49 -0.17 -10.00 -6.25
C THR A 49 1.06 -10.83 -6.67
N GLN A 50 1.99 -10.21 -7.40
CA GLN A 50 3.22 -10.81 -7.90
C GLN A 50 4.45 -10.14 -7.25
N SER A 51 5.61 -10.80 -7.33
CA SER A 51 6.90 -10.22 -6.92
C SER A 51 7.19 -8.87 -7.60
N ILE A 52 7.88 -7.95 -6.94
CA ILE A 52 8.34 -6.70 -7.56
C ILE A 52 9.30 -6.94 -8.73
N PHE A 53 9.92 -8.12 -8.78
CA PHE A 53 10.81 -8.56 -9.87
C PHE A 53 10.08 -9.30 -10.99
N HIS A 54 8.77 -9.51 -10.87
CA HIS A 54 7.96 -10.08 -11.94
C HIS A 54 7.93 -9.13 -13.14
N PRO A 55 7.92 -9.63 -14.41
CA PRO A 55 7.90 -8.77 -15.59
C PRO A 55 6.76 -7.74 -15.63
N SER A 56 5.60 -8.07 -15.05
CA SER A 56 4.47 -7.13 -14.93
C SER A 56 4.73 -5.94 -13.98
N ASN A 57 5.80 -5.98 -13.18
CA ASN A 57 6.19 -4.98 -12.20
C ASN A 57 7.51 -4.29 -12.54
N ALA A 58 7.99 -4.46 -13.78
CA ALA A 58 9.28 -3.93 -14.23
C ALA A 58 9.44 -2.42 -13.95
N ALA A 59 8.39 -1.62 -14.21
CA ALA A 59 8.40 -0.19 -13.93
C ALA A 59 8.56 0.13 -12.43
N CYS A 60 7.93 -0.65 -11.54
CA CYS A 60 8.08 -0.50 -10.09
C CYS A 60 9.52 -0.79 -9.65
N SER A 61 10.12 -1.87 -10.18
CA SER A 61 11.49 -2.28 -9.81
C SER A 61 12.54 -1.21 -10.12
N LEU A 62 12.37 -0.46 -11.21
CA LEU A 62 13.29 0.63 -11.60
C LEU A 62 13.24 1.85 -10.67
N LEU A 63 12.19 1.96 -9.84
CA LEU A 63 11.94 3.12 -8.99
C LEU A 63 12.44 2.93 -7.54
N LEU A 64 12.84 1.71 -7.14
CA LEU A 64 13.17 1.34 -5.76
C LEU A 64 14.22 2.26 -5.12
N ASP A 65 15.27 2.58 -5.87
CA ASP A 65 16.42 3.35 -5.39
C ASP A 65 16.20 4.87 -5.46
N SER A 66 15.14 5.32 -6.13
CA SER A 66 14.91 6.75 -6.43
C SER A 66 13.69 7.34 -5.74
N THR A 67 12.76 6.50 -5.30
CA THR A 67 11.48 6.93 -4.69
C THR A 67 11.56 7.05 -3.18
N ASN A 68 11.37 8.25 -2.63
CA ASN A 68 11.38 8.46 -1.16
C ASN A 68 9.99 8.29 -0.50
N LEU A 69 8.93 8.28 -1.31
CA LEU A 69 7.55 8.19 -0.84
C LEU A 69 6.74 7.27 -1.76
N TRP A 70 6.26 6.16 -1.20
CA TRP A 70 5.34 5.25 -1.87
C TRP A 70 3.93 5.44 -1.32
N VAL A 71 2.99 5.75 -2.21
CA VAL A 71 1.58 5.87 -1.84
C VAL A 71 0.80 4.75 -2.51
N CYS A 72 0.39 3.76 -1.73
CA CYS A 72 -0.40 2.64 -2.21
C CYS A 72 -1.86 2.87 -1.86
N GLN A 73 -2.70 3.08 -2.87
CA GLN A 73 -4.15 3.22 -2.71
C GLN A 73 -4.82 2.07 -3.43
N TYR A 74 -5.53 1.21 -2.71
CA TYR A 74 -6.13 0.01 -3.30
C TYR A 74 -7.46 -0.34 -2.64
N CYS A 75 -8.36 -0.91 -3.44
CA CYS A 75 -9.60 -1.53 -2.97
C CYS A 75 -9.35 -3.02 -2.76
N VAL A 76 -8.90 -3.36 -1.57
CA VAL A 76 -8.51 -4.73 -1.18
C VAL A 76 -9.53 -5.81 -1.51
N ALA A 77 -10.84 -5.52 -1.57
CA ALA A 77 -11.86 -6.57 -1.63
C ALA A 77 -11.61 -7.63 -2.74
N GLU A 78 -11.10 -7.24 -3.91
CA GLU A 78 -10.88 -8.14 -5.04
C GLU A 78 -9.50 -8.83 -5.00
N ASN A 79 -8.50 -8.17 -4.38
CA ASN A 79 -7.13 -8.67 -4.32
C ASN A 79 -6.74 -9.25 -2.95
N ALA A 80 -7.58 -9.15 -1.91
CA ALA A 80 -7.28 -9.56 -0.54
C ALA A 80 -6.81 -11.00 -0.46
N GLN A 81 -7.57 -11.89 -1.10
CA GLN A 81 -7.29 -13.32 -1.12
C GLN A 81 -5.97 -13.60 -1.86
N LYS A 82 -5.76 -12.98 -3.02
CA LYS A 82 -4.51 -13.14 -3.79
C LYS A 82 -3.30 -12.58 -3.05
N LEU A 83 -3.45 -11.47 -2.32
CA LEU A 83 -2.41 -10.91 -1.45
C LEU A 83 -2.07 -11.88 -0.30
N GLN A 84 -3.07 -12.51 0.30
CA GLN A 84 -2.85 -13.54 1.32
C GLN A 84 -2.20 -14.81 0.73
N GLU A 85 -2.67 -15.29 -0.42
CA GLU A 85 -2.13 -16.48 -1.12
C GLU A 85 -0.68 -16.29 -1.56
N SER A 86 -0.33 -15.09 -2.02
CA SER A 86 1.04 -14.71 -2.37
C SER A 86 1.89 -14.34 -1.14
N ASN A 87 1.34 -14.44 0.07
CA ASN A 87 1.97 -14.01 1.32
C ASN A 87 2.55 -12.59 1.23
N PHE A 88 1.81 -11.70 0.57
CA PHE A 88 2.14 -10.29 0.36
C PHE A 88 3.55 -10.07 -0.23
N ILE A 89 4.00 -10.97 -1.11
CA ILE A 89 5.35 -10.96 -1.69
C ILE A 89 5.76 -9.59 -2.23
N PHE A 90 4.85 -8.92 -2.95
CA PHE A 90 5.08 -7.57 -3.47
C PHE A 90 5.50 -6.59 -2.37
N PHE A 91 4.73 -6.51 -1.29
CA PHE A 91 4.97 -5.55 -0.22
C PHE A 91 6.20 -5.91 0.61
N ARG A 92 6.44 -7.21 0.85
CA ARG A 92 7.66 -7.68 1.54
C ARG A 92 8.89 -7.24 0.77
N GLU A 93 8.95 -7.52 -0.52
CA GLU A 93 10.07 -7.14 -1.37
C GLU A 93 10.16 -5.61 -1.52
N LEU A 94 9.04 -4.90 -1.66
CA LEU A 94 9.03 -3.44 -1.72
C LEU A 94 9.65 -2.82 -0.46
N PHE A 95 9.23 -3.26 0.73
CA PHE A 95 9.77 -2.77 2.00
C PHE A 95 11.25 -3.14 2.16
N GLN A 96 11.63 -4.36 1.77
CA GLN A 96 12.99 -4.84 1.82
C GLN A 96 13.94 -4.06 0.89
N HIS A 97 13.51 -3.76 -0.35
CA HIS A 97 14.38 -3.22 -1.40
C HIS A 97 14.27 -1.71 -1.60
N ALA A 98 13.24 -1.03 -1.11
CA ALA A 98 13.18 0.43 -1.18
C ALA A 98 14.36 1.08 -0.46
N GLN A 99 14.82 2.25 -0.92
CA GLN A 99 15.92 2.96 -0.28
C GLN A 99 15.67 3.28 1.22
N PRO A 100 16.71 3.40 2.05
CA PRO A 100 16.59 3.83 3.44
C PRO A 100 15.84 5.15 3.62
N GLY A 101 15.15 5.31 4.76
CA GLY A 101 14.39 6.52 5.09
C GLY A 101 13.07 6.70 4.32
N THR A 102 12.76 5.79 3.38
CA THR A 102 11.52 5.77 2.61
C THR A 102 10.29 5.79 3.50
N LEU A 103 9.29 6.59 3.10
CA LEU A 103 7.96 6.60 3.71
C LEU A 103 6.98 5.82 2.84
N PHE A 104 6.19 4.95 3.45
CA PHE A 104 5.06 4.28 2.79
C PHE A 104 3.74 4.78 3.39
N VAL A 105 2.77 5.01 2.51
CA VAL A 105 1.41 5.38 2.86
C VAL A 105 0.47 4.36 2.22
N LEU A 106 -0.04 3.45 3.02
CA LEU A 106 -1.04 2.48 2.59
C LEU A 106 -2.42 3.06 2.91
N SER A 107 -3.32 3.11 1.93
CA SER A 107 -4.67 3.64 2.08
C SER A 107 -5.71 2.61 1.68
N GLU A 108 -6.66 2.35 2.58
CA GLU A 108 -7.74 1.40 2.38
C GLU A 108 -9.08 2.02 2.81
N VAL A 109 -10.15 1.79 2.04
CA VAL A 109 -11.50 2.28 2.38
C VAL A 109 -12.02 1.60 3.65
N HIS A 110 -11.73 0.30 3.79
CA HIS A 110 -12.09 -0.51 4.95
C HIS A 110 -10.84 -1.19 5.47
N PRO A 111 -10.20 -0.74 6.56
CA PRO A 111 -8.88 -1.19 7.01
C PRO A 111 -8.87 -2.64 7.52
N ARG A 112 -9.09 -3.62 6.63
CA ARG A 112 -9.26 -5.03 6.97
C ARG A 112 -7.92 -5.73 7.06
N LEU A 113 -6.93 -5.28 6.28
CA LEU A 113 -5.62 -5.91 6.21
C LEU A 113 -4.57 -5.25 7.10
N TRP A 114 -4.89 -4.19 7.84
CA TRP A 114 -3.92 -3.57 8.75
C TRP A 114 -3.28 -4.53 9.75
N PRO A 115 -4.00 -5.52 10.32
CA PRO A 115 -3.37 -6.56 11.12
C PRO A 115 -2.31 -7.35 10.34
N GLU A 116 -2.66 -7.85 9.15
CA GLU A 116 -1.75 -8.61 8.28
C GLU A 116 -0.54 -7.76 7.88
N PHE A 117 -0.77 -6.53 7.42
CA PHE A 117 0.31 -5.62 7.08
C PHE A 117 1.24 -5.39 8.27
N TYR A 118 0.70 -5.19 9.48
CA TYR A 118 1.51 -5.03 10.67
C TYR A 118 2.33 -6.28 11.02
N GLU A 119 1.77 -7.47 10.81
CA GLU A 119 2.49 -8.74 10.99
C GLU A 119 3.67 -8.86 10.01
N LEU A 120 3.51 -8.43 8.76
CA LEU A 120 4.60 -8.41 7.77
C LEU A 120 5.78 -7.53 8.20
N LEU A 121 5.52 -6.46 8.95
CA LEU A 121 6.57 -5.54 9.41
C LEU A 121 7.45 -6.15 10.51
N GLN A 122 7.01 -7.26 11.10
CA GLN A 122 7.80 -8.01 12.07
C GLN A 122 8.80 -8.96 11.39
N ASP A 123 8.78 -9.06 10.05
CA ASP A 123 9.81 -9.71 9.27
C ASP A 123 11.11 -8.88 9.35
N GLU A 124 12.19 -9.53 9.77
CA GLU A 124 13.50 -8.91 9.97
C GLU A 124 14.06 -8.27 8.69
N ASN A 125 13.57 -8.69 7.52
CA ASN A 125 14.03 -8.19 6.23
C ASN A 125 13.43 -6.83 5.83
N CYS A 126 12.39 -6.35 6.51
CA CYS A 126 11.69 -5.11 6.13
C CYS A 126 12.35 -3.83 6.68
N ASN A 127 13.16 -3.92 7.75
CA ASN A 127 13.86 -2.78 8.39
C ASN A 127 12.99 -1.54 8.62
N LEU A 128 11.77 -1.71 9.12
CA LEU A 128 10.84 -0.62 9.40
C LEU A 128 11.01 -0.13 10.85
N GLU A 129 11.10 1.18 11.04
CA GLU A 129 11.36 1.79 12.35
C GLU A 129 10.10 2.35 13.02
N GLU A 130 9.13 2.83 12.24
CA GLU A 130 7.92 3.45 12.77
C GLU A 130 6.68 3.02 12.01
N VAL A 131 5.59 2.85 12.77
CA VAL A 131 4.25 2.63 12.27
C VAL A 131 3.31 3.64 12.91
N GLY A 132 2.44 4.24 12.11
CA GLY A 132 1.39 5.12 12.59
C GLY A 132 0.13 5.03 11.76
N PHE A 133 -0.94 5.65 12.26
CA PHE A 133 -2.21 5.73 11.53
C PHE A 133 -2.69 7.17 11.35
N ASN A 134 -3.25 7.46 10.18
CA ASN A 134 -3.86 8.75 9.87
C ASN A 134 -5.32 8.58 9.42
N LYS A 135 -6.07 9.70 9.34
CA LYS A 135 -7.46 9.76 8.87
C LYS A 135 -8.37 8.76 9.60
N ARG A 136 -8.21 8.68 10.93
CA ARG A 136 -8.95 7.73 11.80
C ARG A 136 -8.71 6.26 11.42
N GLY A 137 -7.50 5.93 10.97
CA GLY A 137 -7.09 4.58 10.62
C GLY A 137 -7.38 4.15 9.19
N ARG A 138 -7.80 5.06 8.31
CA ARG A 138 -7.91 4.77 6.86
C ARG A 138 -6.56 4.75 6.15
N GLN A 139 -5.52 5.24 6.81
CA GLN A 139 -4.16 5.20 6.28
C GLN A 139 -3.21 4.62 7.33
N MET A 140 -2.40 3.67 6.91
CA MET A 140 -1.24 3.19 7.65
C MET A 140 0.01 3.88 7.08
N LEU A 141 0.84 4.41 7.97
CA LEU A 141 2.08 5.10 7.66
C LEU A 141 3.24 4.23 8.15
N LEU A 142 4.21 3.96 7.29
CA LEU A 142 5.36 3.13 7.60
C LEU A 142 6.64 3.88 7.25
N ARG A 143 7.61 3.93 8.16
CA ARG A 143 8.93 4.51 7.87
C ARG A 143 9.97 3.40 7.84
N LYS A 144 10.73 3.32 6.74
CA LYS A 144 11.94 2.50 6.66
C LYS A 144 13.09 3.18 7.39
N SER A 145 13.88 2.41 8.11
CA SER A 145 15.05 2.94 8.80
C SER A 145 15.98 3.67 7.84
N SER A 146 16.53 4.78 8.29
CA SER A 146 17.52 5.57 7.53
C SER A 146 18.93 4.94 7.57
N SER A 147 19.13 3.88 8.36
CA SER A 147 20.41 3.18 8.47
C SER A 147 20.40 1.92 7.61
N ASP A 148 21.36 1.79 6.69
CA ASP A 148 21.61 0.56 5.91
C ASP A 148 22.18 -0.60 6.75
N VAL A 149 22.30 -0.41 8.06
CA VAL A 149 22.97 -1.37 8.94
C VAL A 149 22.03 -2.55 9.18
N ILE A 150 22.12 -3.54 8.30
CA ILE A 150 21.80 -4.93 8.61
C ILE A 150 22.88 -5.37 9.61
N THR A 151 22.67 -5.05 10.89
CA THR A 151 23.56 -5.52 11.95
C THR A 151 23.40 -7.04 11.99
N THR A 152 24.38 -7.76 11.44
CA THR A 152 24.51 -9.22 11.46
C THR A 152 24.77 -9.80 12.86
N SER A 153 24.44 -9.03 13.89
CA SER A 153 24.74 -9.30 15.29
C SER A 153 23.43 -9.35 16.06
N GLN A 154 22.87 -10.57 16.17
CA GLN A 154 21.88 -10.95 17.20
C GLN A 154 20.93 -9.81 17.63
N SER A 155 20.19 -9.22 16.69
CA SER A 155 19.29 -8.13 17.03
C SER A 155 18.02 -8.74 17.61
N THR A 156 17.74 -8.48 18.89
CA THR A 156 16.42 -8.64 19.47
C THR A 156 15.39 -8.06 18.50
N LYS A 157 14.37 -8.85 18.13
CA LYS A 157 13.20 -8.43 17.34
C LYS A 157 12.71 -7.06 17.82
N ASN A 158 13.20 -5.98 17.20
CA ASN A 158 12.74 -4.64 17.51
C ASN A 158 11.54 -4.44 16.61
N SER A 159 10.36 -4.77 17.13
CA SER A 159 9.11 -4.37 16.50
C SER A 159 9.14 -2.87 16.23
N PRO A 160 8.60 -2.41 15.10
CA PRO A 160 8.60 -0.99 14.78
C PRO A 160 7.91 -0.20 15.89
N ALA A 161 8.38 1.02 16.14
CA ALA A 161 7.81 1.91 17.11
C ALA A 161 6.35 2.21 16.74
N LEU A 162 5.45 1.97 17.70
CA LEU A 162 4.01 2.17 17.55
C LEU A 162 3.49 2.91 18.79
N SER A 163 2.88 4.08 18.58
CA SER A 163 2.34 4.87 19.68
C SER A 163 1.20 4.12 20.41
N GLU A 164 0.97 4.43 21.69
CA GLU A 164 -0.12 3.82 22.47
C GLU A 164 -1.50 4.05 21.82
N LYS A 165 -1.71 5.22 21.20
CA LYS A 165 -2.92 5.54 20.47
C LYS A 165 -3.08 4.65 19.23
N ASP A 166 -2.01 4.47 18.47
CA ASP A 166 -2.01 3.68 17.25
C ASP A 166 -2.12 2.18 17.55
N ARG A 167 -1.55 1.72 18.67
CA ARG A 167 -1.70 0.36 19.20
C ARG A 167 -3.15 0.02 19.49
N LYS A 168 -3.88 0.89 20.20
CA LYS A 168 -5.33 0.70 20.45
C LYS A 168 -6.13 0.64 19.17
N LEU A 169 -5.71 1.38 18.14
CA LEU A 169 -6.38 1.36 16.85
C LEU A 169 -6.13 0.04 16.10
N LEU A 170 -4.90 -0.46 16.15
CA LEU A 170 -4.54 -1.77 15.61
C LEU A 170 -5.31 -2.91 16.31
N GLU A 171 -5.38 -2.90 17.64
CA GLU A 171 -6.16 -3.87 18.43
C GLU A 171 -7.63 -3.89 17.99
N LYS A 172 -8.23 -2.70 17.79
CA LYS A 172 -9.58 -2.59 17.26
C LYS A 172 -9.73 -3.21 15.86
N PHE A 173 -8.73 -3.07 14.98
CA PHE A 173 -8.76 -3.70 13.66
C PHE A 173 -8.63 -5.22 13.74
N ILE A 174 -7.80 -5.73 14.66
CA ILE A 174 -7.70 -7.17 14.94
C ILE A 174 -9.06 -7.73 15.41
N GLU A 175 -9.74 -7.04 16.31
CA GLU A 175 -11.09 -7.44 16.75
C GLU A 175 -12.11 -7.42 15.61
N LEU A 176 -12.12 -6.35 14.81
CA LEU A 176 -13.02 -6.21 13.66
C LEU A 176 -12.81 -7.33 12.63
N ARG A 177 -11.56 -7.74 12.39
CA ARG A 177 -11.24 -8.87 11.52
C ARG A 177 -11.86 -10.17 12.04
N LYS A 178 -11.68 -10.49 13.32
CA LYS A 178 -12.30 -11.68 13.94
C LYS A 178 -13.82 -11.68 13.80
N PHE A 179 -14.48 -10.53 13.90
CA PHE A 179 -15.94 -10.43 13.67
C PHE A 179 -16.33 -10.71 12.22
N HIS A 180 -15.53 -10.25 11.24
CA HIS A 180 -15.78 -10.54 9.83
C HIS A 180 -15.57 -12.02 9.51
N GLU A 181 -14.49 -12.62 10.00
CA GLU A 181 -14.21 -14.06 9.84
C GLU A 181 -15.37 -14.90 10.39
N ARG A 182 -15.83 -14.63 11.63
CA ARG A 182 -17.00 -15.31 12.20
C ARG A 182 -18.27 -15.18 11.36
N LYS A 183 -18.49 -14.04 10.70
CA LYS A 183 -19.65 -13.87 9.80
C LYS A 183 -19.50 -14.76 8.58
N ILE A 184 -18.32 -14.81 7.97
CA ILE A 184 -18.03 -15.67 6.82
C ILE A 184 -18.23 -17.14 7.21
N ASP A 185 -17.65 -17.56 8.35
CA ASP A 185 -17.75 -18.93 8.86
C ASP A 185 -19.19 -19.34 9.21
N ALA A 186 -19.99 -18.38 9.70
CA ALA A 186 -21.43 -18.58 9.95
C ALA A 186 -22.27 -18.64 8.67
N GLY A 187 -21.65 -18.65 7.49
CA GLY A 187 -22.32 -18.72 6.20
C GLY A 187 -23.01 -17.42 5.80
N TRP A 188 -22.58 -16.27 6.34
CA TRP A 188 -23.14 -14.98 5.93
C TRP A 188 -22.86 -14.75 4.45
N GLN A 189 -23.90 -14.81 3.63
CA GLN A 189 -23.84 -14.45 2.23
C GLN A 189 -24.17 -12.98 2.04
N ARG A 190 -23.41 -12.31 1.18
CA ARG A 190 -23.69 -10.92 0.80
C ARG A 190 -25.05 -10.89 0.11
N GLN A 191 -26.01 -10.17 0.69
CA GLN A 191 -27.29 -9.94 0.04
C GLN A 191 -27.05 -9.24 -1.31
N GLU A 192 -27.76 -9.69 -2.35
CA GLU A 192 -27.68 -9.04 -3.65
C GLU A 192 -28.01 -7.54 -3.52
N PRO A 193 -27.34 -6.68 -4.30
CA PRO A 193 -27.65 -5.26 -4.30
C PRO A 193 -29.14 -5.07 -4.58
N LYS A 194 -29.86 -4.38 -3.68
CA LYS A 194 -31.25 -4.00 -3.96
C LYS A 194 -31.26 -3.16 -5.24
N ILE A 195 -31.85 -3.71 -6.30
CA ILE A 195 -32.07 -2.99 -7.55
C ILE A 195 -33.02 -1.83 -7.22
N ARG A 196 -32.48 -0.61 -7.16
CA ARG A 196 -33.31 0.59 -7.02
C ARG A 196 -34.06 0.77 -8.32
N GLY A 197 -35.38 0.54 -8.29
CA GLY A 197 -36.26 0.85 -9.41
C GLY A 197 -37.24 -0.24 -9.86
N ALA A 198 -37.33 -1.38 -9.17
CA ALA A 198 -38.48 -2.26 -9.35
C ALA A 198 -39.72 -1.53 -8.81
N LYS A 199 -40.44 -0.85 -9.70
CA LYS A 199 -41.81 -0.42 -9.47
C LYS A 199 -42.69 -1.66 -9.63
N ASP A 200 -43.44 -1.97 -8.58
CA ASP A 200 -44.63 -2.82 -8.68
C ASP A 200 -45.68 -2.17 -9.60
#